data_AF-A0A836CLV0-F1
#
_entry.id   AF-A0A836CLV0-F1
#
_cell.length_a   1.000
_cell.length_b   1.000
_cell.length_c   1.000
_cell.angle_alpha   90.00
_cell.angle_beta   90.00
_cell.angle_gamma   90.00
#
_symmetry.space_group_name_H-M   'P 1'
#
loop_
_entity.id
_entity.type
_entity.pdbx_description
1 polymer ?
#
loop_
_entity_poly.entity_id
_entity_poly.type
_entity_poly.pdbx_seq_one_letter_code
_entity_poly.pdbx_strand_id
1 'polypeptide(L)'
;MRARSAVITGIARNNAQHLGATLALVDAIGALFASYAVVLYENDSTDETPAMIEAWRAANRGGAARIDFISEQLNTVFPMDLGGFAEERFRLLADCRNKCLDVLRGPEYDAFSHVIVLDMDLYDFDLDGLAHSFGAHDAWDAVSANGYFMLGDNEYYYDTLAFRTAEFPDTWHSDAQRDAAHRSYDEAMPLVPVNSAFGGLAVYKRRCLVQCRYSGLDCEHVALHHCLQQTAGCRRLFMNPAMKLNYHLWD
;
A
#
# COMPACT_ATOMS: atom_id res chain seq x y z
N MET A 1 6.17 4.64 17.56
CA MET A 1 7.08 3.95 16.61
C MET A 1 8.52 4.49 16.61
N ARG A 2 8.91 5.35 17.57
CA ARG A 2 10.21 6.06 17.64
C ARG A 2 11.47 5.20 17.83
N ALA A 3 11.33 3.88 18.03
CA ALA A 3 12.44 2.94 18.07
C ALA A 3 12.68 2.24 16.72
N ARG A 4 12.03 2.72 15.64
CA ARG A 4 12.04 2.09 14.31
C ARG A 4 12.28 3.11 13.21
N SER A 5 12.72 2.59 12.07
CA SER A 5 12.92 3.31 10.83
C SER A 5 12.04 2.72 9.73
N ALA A 6 11.42 3.55 8.92
CA ALA A 6 10.54 3.11 7.83
C ALA A 6 10.86 3.81 6.50
N VAL A 7 10.66 3.12 5.38
CA VAL A 7 10.57 3.76 4.07
C VAL A 7 9.11 3.77 3.65
N ILE A 8 8.62 4.93 3.21
CA ILE A 8 7.26 5.09 2.69
C ILE A 8 7.34 5.05 1.16
N THR A 9 6.47 4.31 0.50
CA THR A 9 6.49 4.17 -0.95
C THR A 9 5.10 4.05 -1.55
N GLY A 10 4.94 4.58 -2.75
CA GLY A 10 3.69 4.57 -3.49
C GLY A 10 3.94 4.84 -4.97
N ILE A 11 2.96 4.47 -5.79
CA ILE A 11 2.92 4.81 -7.20
C ILE A 11 1.83 5.86 -7.41
N ALA A 12 2.08 6.84 -8.28
CA ALA A 12 1.15 7.92 -8.57
C ALA A 12 0.98 8.07 -10.08
N ARG A 13 -0.24 8.36 -10.53
CA ARG A 13 -0.54 8.73 -11.92
C ARG A 13 -1.86 9.46 -11.98
N ASN A 14 -1.89 10.66 -12.53
CA ASN A 14 -3.12 11.46 -12.71
C ASN A 14 -3.97 11.63 -11.43
N ASN A 15 -3.34 11.92 -10.29
CA ASN A 15 -4.00 12.02 -8.99
C ASN A 15 -3.80 13.39 -8.31
N ALA A 16 -3.50 14.45 -9.08
CA ALA A 16 -3.21 15.79 -8.55
C ALA A 16 -4.29 16.29 -7.58
N GLN A 17 -5.56 15.97 -7.86
CA GLN A 17 -6.71 16.34 -7.03
C GLN A 17 -6.66 15.82 -5.59
N HIS A 18 -5.98 14.70 -5.33
CA HIS A 18 -5.92 14.05 -4.00
C HIS A 18 -4.53 14.14 -3.38
N LEU A 19 -3.51 14.31 -4.23
CA LEU A 19 -2.11 14.19 -3.87
C LEU A 19 -1.68 15.14 -2.74
N GLY A 20 -2.26 16.34 -2.63
CA GLY A 20 -1.95 17.26 -1.54
C GLY A 20 -2.25 16.68 -0.15
N ALA A 21 -3.42 16.04 0.01
CA ALA A 21 -3.80 15.39 1.26
C ALA A 21 -2.94 14.14 1.54
N THR A 22 -2.70 13.33 0.50
CA THR A 22 -1.85 12.14 0.61
C THR A 22 -0.40 12.49 0.99
N LEU A 23 0.20 13.54 0.43
CA LEU A 23 1.57 13.95 0.77
C LEU A 23 1.67 14.46 2.21
N ALA A 24 0.65 15.18 2.71
CA ALA A 24 0.57 15.54 4.12
C ALA A 24 0.48 14.30 5.03
N LEU A 25 -0.26 13.27 4.61
CA LEU A 25 -0.31 11.99 5.31
C LEU A 25 1.05 11.28 5.30
N VAL A 26 1.79 11.30 4.19
CA VAL A 26 3.16 10.75 4.11
C VAL A 26 4.07 11.41 5.15
N ASP A 27 4.02 12.74 5.27
CA ASP A 27 4.79 13.48 6.29
C ASP A 27 4.35 13.10 7.71
N ALA A 28 3.05 13.00 7.96
CA ALA A 28 2.51 12.62 9.26
C ALA A 28 2.91 11.18 9.67
N ILE A 29 2.84 10.22 8.75
CA ILE A 29 3.32 8.85 8.96
C ILE A 29 4.82 8.85 9.26
N GLY A 30 5.62 9.53 8.43
CA GLY A 30 7.07 9.61 8.60
C GLY A 30 7.47 10.16 9.96
N ALA A 31 6.75 11.17 10.42
CA ALA A 31 6.94 11.79 11.72
C ALA A 31 6.70 10.85 12.92
N LEU A 32 6.15 9.65 12.75
CA LEU A 32 5.96 8.68 13.85
C LEU A 32 7.20 7.81 14.12
N PHE A 33 8.15 7.78 13.19
CA PHE A 33 9.36 6.96 13.23
C PHE A 33 10.58 7.74 13.75
N ALA A 34 11.66 7.02 14.09
CA ALA A 34 12.93 7.62 14.48
C ALA A 34 13.62 8.30 13.28
N SER A 35 13.54 7.64 12.14
CA SER A 35 13.97 8.12 10.84
C SER A 35 13.05 7.53 9.78
N TYR A 36 12.87 8.27 8.68
CA TYR A 36 12.13 7.78 7.54
C TYR A 36 12.76 8.24 6.23
N ALA A 37 12.43 7.54 5.16
CA ALA A 37 12.69 7.94 3.79
C ALA A 37 11.42 7.73 2.97
N VAL A 38 11.38 8.32 1.77
CA VAL A 38 10.26 8.22 0.85
C VAL A 38 10.76 7.86 -0.53
N VAL A 39 10.11 6.90 -1.18
CA VAL A 39 10.35 6.48 -2.58
C VAL A 39 9.04 6.53 -3.34
N LEU A 40 8.87 7.52 -4.20
CA LEU A 40 7.69 7.65 -5.05
C LEU A 40 8.03 7.36 -6.51
N TYR A 41 7.13 6.66 -7.19
CA TYR A 41 7.21 6.42 -8.62
C TYR A 41 5.98 7.03 -9.31
N GLU A 42 6.21 7.67 -10.44
CA GLU A 42 5.18 8.23 -11.30
C GLU A 42 5.51 7.88 -12.75
N ASN A 43 4.46 7.64 -13.54
CA ASN A 43 4.61 7.52 -14.98
C ASN A 43 3.43 8.11 -15.74
N ASP A 44 3.73 8.72 -16.88
CA ASP A 44 2.73 9.13 -17.88
C ASP A 44 1.54 9.96 -17.32
N SER A 45 1.75 10.76 -16.27
CA SER A 45 0.74 11.74 -15.84
C SER A 45 0.62 12.86 -16.85
N THR A 46 -0.62 13.30 -17.06
CA THR A 46 -1.00 14.43 -17.93
C THR A 46 -1.55 15.62 -17.14
N ASP A 47 -1.60 15.51 -15.81
CA ASP A 47 -2.00 16.56 -14.88
C ASP A 47 -0.80 17.10 -14.08
N GLU A 48 -1.06 17.84 -13.00
CA GLU A 48 -0.02 18.46 -12.17
C GLU A 48 0.67 17.48 -11.19
N THR A 49 0.35 16.19 -11.23
CA THR A 49 0.89 15.15 -10.31
C THR A 49 2.41 15.24 -10.17
N PRO A 50 3.22 15.22 -11.25
CA PRO A 50 4.68 15.22 -11.11
C PRO A 50 5.21 16.55 -10.53
N ALA A 51 4.59 17.67 -10.93
CA ALA A 51 4.96 19.01 -10.47
C ALA A 51 4.69 19.19 -8.97
N MET A 52 3.56 18.66 -8.48
CA MET A 52 3.20 18.66 -7.07
C MET A 52 4.16 17.82 -6.22
N ILE A 53 4.54 16.63 -6.68
CA ILE A 53 5.52 15.78 -5.96
C ILE A 53 6.89 16.48 -5.89
N GLU A 54 7.38 17.06 -6.99
CA GLU A 54 8.67 17.74 -6.99
C GLU A 54 8.65 19.02 -6.14
N ALA A 55 7.54 19.77 -6.11
CA ALA A 55 7.38 20.92 -5.24
C ALA A 55 7.40 20.53 -3.75
N TRP A 56 6.68 19.48 -3.37
CA TRP A 56 6.70 18.93 -2.01
C TRP A 56 8.09 18.41 -1.62
N ARG A 57 8.75 17.69 -2.53
CA ARG A 57 10.13 17.22 -2.34
C ARG A 57 11.10 18.39 -2.14
N ALA A 58 10.96 19.46 -2.93
CA ALA A 58 11.79 20.66 -2.85
C ALA A 58 11.59 21.39 -1.51
N ALA A 59 10.36 21.51 -1.04
CA ALA A 59 10.04 22.10 0.27
C ALA A 59 10.64 21.29 1.43
N ASN A 60 10.85 19.99 1.24
CA ASN A 60 11.49 19.09 2.20
C ASN A 60 13.02 18.97 2.03
N ARG A 61 13.64 19.67 1.05
CA ARG A 61 15.11 19.67 0.88
C ARG A 61 15.77 20.32 2.10
N GLY A 62 16.41 19.50 2.93
CA GLY A 62 17.03 19.91 4.21
C GLY A 62 16.30 19.36 5.45
N GLY A 63 15.18 18.68 5.26
CA GLY A 63 14.50 17.90 6.30
C GLY A 63 15.25 16.61 6.67
N ALA A 64 14.71 15.88 7.64
CA ALA A 64 15.31 14.66 8.20
C ALA A 64 15.18 13.42 7.29
N ALA A 65 14.41 13.51 6.20
CA ALA A 65 14.08 12.38 5.34
C ALA A 65 14.75 12.48 3.97
N ARG A 66 15.25 11.34 3.48
CA ARG A 66 15.59 11.15 2.07
C ARG A 66 14.30 11.02 1.27
N ILE A 67 14.19 11.71 0.14
CA ILE A 67 13.05 11.62 -0.76
C ILE A 67 13.57 11.36 -2.19
N ASP A 68 13.40 10.12 -2.65
CA ASP A 68 13.67 9.71 -4.02
C ASP A 68 12.35 9.70 -4.81
N PHE A 69 12.33 10.45 -5.91
CA PHE A 69 11.19 10.55 -6.81
C PHE A 69 11.64 10.16 -8.22
N ILE A 70 10.94 9.21 -8.81
CA ILE A 70 11.16 8.72 -10.17
C ILE A 70 9.92 9.07 -11.00
N SER A 71 10.13 9.78 -12.10
CA SER A 71 9.08 10.13 -13.06
C SER A 71 9.54 9.72 -14.46
N GLU A 72 8.76 8.87 -15.13
CA GLU A 72 9.10 8.31 -16.44
C GLU A 72 7.97 8.54 -17.47
N GLN A 73 8.36 8.74 -18.73
CA GLN A 73 7.42 8.73 -19.87
C GLN A 73 7.53 7.39 -20.58
N LEU A 74 6.61 6.47 -20.30
CA LEU A 74 6.60 5.12 -20.86
C LEU A 74 5.62 4.98 -22.04
N ASN A 75 4.76 5.98 -22.26
CA ASN A 75 3.69 5.97 -23.26
C ASN A 75 2.75 4.76 -23.10
N THR A 76 2.41 4.42 -21.86
CA THR A 76 1.48 3.35 -21.53
C THR A 76 0.04 3.87 -21.45
N VAL A 77 -0.93 2.98 -21.65
CA VAL A 77 -2.35 3.29 -21.37
C VAL A 77 -2.57 3.53 -19.88
N PHE A 78 -3.62 4.25 -19.51
CA PHE A 78 -3.98 4.41 -18.10
C PHE A 78 -4.45 3.04 -17.56
N PRO A 79 -4.00 2.59 -16.36
CA PRO A 79 -4.25 1.21 -15.91
C PRO A 79 -5.73 0.84 -15.85
N MET A 80 -6.62 1.79 -15.52
CA MET A 80 -8.05 1.54 -15.46
C MET A 80 -8.71 1.36 -16.84
N ASP A 81 -8.11 1.89 -17.91
CA ASP A 81 -8.63 1.71 -19.28
C ASP A 81 -8.47 0.26 -19.78
N LEU A 82 -7.58 -0.52 -19.16
CA LEU A 82 -7.43 -1.95 -19.41
C LEU A 82 -8.55 -2.78 -18.75
N GLY A 83 -9.29 -2.19 -17.80
CA GLY A 83 -10.28 -2.86 -16.97
C GLY A 83 -9.75 -3.23 -15.59
N GLY A 84 -10.58 -3.08 -14.55
CA GLY A 84 -10.18 -3.27 -13.14
C GLY A 84 -9.68 -4.68 -12.79
N PHE A 85 -10.04 -5.67 -13.62
CA PHE A 85 -9.75 -7.09 -13.42
C PHE A 85 -8.80 -7.68 -14.48
N ALA A 86 -8.22 -6.85 -15.35
CA ALA A 86 -7.40 -7.32 -16.46
C ALA A 86 -5.97 -7.70 -16.01
N GLU A 87 -5.45 -8.80 -16.54
CA GLU A 87 -4.08 -9.26 -16.26
C GLU A 87 -3.04 -8.21 -16.71
N GLU A 88 -3.28 -7.54 -17.83
CA GLU A 88 -2.45 -6.45 -18.33
C GLU A 88 -2.37 -5.28 -17.35
N ARG A 89 -3.47 -4.95 -16.66
CA ARG A 89 -3.48 -3.94 -15.60
C ARG A 89 -2.59 -4.37 -14.44
N PHE A 90 -2.69 -5.62 -14.00
CA PHE A 90 -1.88 -6.14 -12.89
C PHE A 90 -0.39 -6.16 -13.24
N ARG A 91 -0.03 -6.55 -14.47
CA ARG A 91 1.37 -6.49 -14.95
C ARG A 91 1.89 -5.06 -14.94
N LEU A 92 1.12 -4.11 -15.47
CA LEU A 92 1.52 -2.70 -15.49
C LEU A 92 1.74 -2.15 -14.08
N LEU A 93 0.81 -2.40 -13.16
CA LEU A 93 0.94 -1.97 -11.76
C LEU A 93 2.10 -2.68 -11.04
N ALA A 94 2.32 -3.97 -11.33
CA ALA A 94 3.45 -4.71 -10.80
C ALA A 94 4.78 -4.12 -11.25
N ASP A 95 4.91 -3.78 -12.53
CA ASP A 95 6.12 -3.16 -13.08
C ASP A 95 6.40 -1.81 -12.41
N CYS A 96 5.37 -0.97 -12.25
CA CYS A 96 5.48 0.31 -11.55
C CYS A 96 5.91 0.13 -10.08
N ARG A 97 5.28 -0.78 -9.32
CA ARG A 97 5.67 -1.03 -7.92
C ARG A 97 7.06 -1.66 -7.80
N ASN A 98 7.48 -2.45 -8.78
CA ASN A 98 8.82 -3.02 -8.82
C ASN A 98 9.90 -1.95 -9.02
N LYS A 99 9.61 -0.81 -9.67
CA LYS A 99 10.54 0.34 -9.76
C LYS A 99 10.88 0.89 -8.38
N CYS A 100 9.87 1.06 -7.52
CA CYS A 100 10.08 1.42 -6.12
C CYS A 100 10.90 0.34 -5.39
N LEU A 101 10.55 -0.93 -5.57
CA LEU A 101 11.21 -2.04 -4.88
C LEU A 101 12.69 -2.18 -5.26
N ASP A 102 13.04 -1.89 -6.51
CA ASP A 102 14.43 -1.88 -6.97
C ASP A 102 15.24 -0.76 -6.29
N VAL A 103 14.66 0.42 -6.07
CA VAL A 103 15.29 1.47 -5.26
C VAL A 103 15.44 1.03 -3.80
N LEU A 104 14.41 0.43 -3.20
CA LEU A 104 14.43 -0.02 -1.80
C LEU A 104 15.47 -1.11 -1.51
N ARG A 105 15.96 -1.81 -2.55
CA ARG A 105 17.06 -2.79 -2.47
C ARG A 105 18.45 -2.15 -2.47
N GLY A 106 18.55 -0.86 -2.77
CA GLY A 106 19.80 -0.12 -2.71
C GLY A 106 20.38 -0.08 -1.28
N PRO A 107 21.71 -0.02 -1.14
CA PRO A 107 22.38 0.00 0.16
C PRO A 107 21.98 1.20 1.02
N GLU A 108 21.53 2.29 0.40
CA GLU A 108 21.06 3.49 1.09
C GLU A 108 19.79 3.25 1.92
N TYR A 109 19.09 2.15 1.63
CA TYR A 109 17.87 1.75 2.31
C TYR A 109 18.07 0.62 3.33
N ASP A 110 19.30 0.09 3.48
CA ASP A 110 19.57 -1.08 4.33
C ASP A 110 19.32 -0.84 5.82
N ALA A 111 19.47 0.40 6.28
CA ALA A 111 19.23 0.79 7.67
C ALA A 111 17.72 0.86 8.03
N PHE A 112 16.82 0.79 7.05
CA PHE A 112 15.39 0.86 7.32
C PHE A 112 14.81 -0.50 7.69
N SER A 113 14.06 -0.53 8.79
CA SER A 113 13.48 -1.77 9.32
C SER A 113 12.14 -2.15 8.66
N HIS A 114 11.39 -1.17 8.18
CA HIS A 114 10.03 -1.34 7.65
C HIS A 114 9.88 -0.65 6.30
N VAL A 115 8.94 -1.14 5.50
CA VAL A 115 8.44 -0.45 4.30
C VAL A 115 6.94 -0.29 4.45
N ILE A 116 6.43 0.91 4.24
CA ILE A 116 5.02 1.24 4.22
C ILE A 116 4.67 1.52 2.76
N VAL A 117 3.84 0.67 2.18
CA VAL A 117 3.30 0.86 0.83
C VAL A 117 1.93 1.50 1.00
N LEU A 118 1.67 2.62 0.33
CA LEU A 118 0.35 3.26 0.30
C LEU A 118 -0.08 3.57 -1.13
N ASP A 119 -1.39 3.60 -1.36
CA ASP A 119 -1.94 4.28 -2.53
C ASP A 119 -1.77 5.79 -2.38
N MET A 120 -1.59 6.48 -3.51
CA MET A 120 -1.27 7.91 -3.51
C MET A 120 -2.50 8.81 -3.70
N ASP A 121 -3.69 8.29 -3.48
CA ASP A 121 -5.00 8.94 -3.62
C ASP A 121 -5.84 8.85 -2.33
N LEU A 122 -5.16 8.77 -1.19
CA LEU A 122 -5.78 8.66 0.13
C LEU A 122 -6.22 10.02 0.69
N TYR A 123 -7.39 10.01 1.34
CA TYR A 123 -8.05 11.18 1.89
C TYR A 123 -8.11 11.21 3.42
N ASP A 124 -8.64 10.16 4.02
CA ASP A 124 -8.88 10.07 5.46
C ASP A 124 -8.23 8.80 6.01
N PHE A 125 -7.39 8.99 7.02
CA PHE A 125 -6.58 7.93 7.60
C PHE A 125 -6.34 8.19 9.09
N ASP A 126 -6.61 7.17 9.89
CA ASP A 126 -6.30 7.19 11.30
C ASP A 126 -4.86 6.70 11.58
N LEU A 127 -4.01 7.63 12.03
CA LEU A 127 -2.64 7.32 12.45
C LEU A 127 -2.60 6.44 13.70
N ASP A 128 -3.62 6.44 14.54
CA ASP A 128 -3.69 5.60 15.74
C ASP A 128 -3.87 4.13 15.34
N GLY A 129 -4.69 3.84 14.32
CA GLY A 129 -4.78 2.53 13.69
C GLY A 129 -3.44 2.00 13.15
N LEU A 130 -2.63 2.87 12.54
CA LEU A 130 -1.24 2.52 12.16
C LEU A 130 -0.39 2.22 13.39
N ALA A 131 -0.43 3.09 14.41
CA ALA A 131 0.34 2.91 15.63
C ALA A 131 -0.05 1.63 16.39
N HIS A 132 -1.34 1.28 16.38
CA HIS A 132 -1.89 0.05 16.96
C HIS A 132 -1.21 -1.20 16.37
N SER A 133 -1.03 -1.25 15.04
CA SER A 133 -0.31 -2.35 14.39
C SER A 133 1.09 -2.55 14.94
N PHE A 134 1.79 -1.46 15.30
CA PHE A 134 3.14 -1.56 15.90
C PHE A 134 3.13 -1.99 17.37
N GLY A 135 1.99 -1.90 18.08
CA GLY A 135 1.80 -2.52 19.38
C GLY A 135 1.85 -4.06 19.31
N ALA A 136 1.42 -4.62 18.18
CA ALA A 136 1.49 -6.06 17.89
C ALA A 136 2.63 -6.43 16.92
N HIS A 137 3.70 -5.62 16.84
CA HIS A 137 4.80 -5.76 15.86
C HIS A 137 5.39 -7.19 15.73
N ASP A 138 5.49 -7.92 16.84
CA ASP A 138 6.10 -9.25 16.83
C ASP A 138 5.15 -10.33 16.32
N ALA A 139 3.86 -10.05 16.16
CA ALA A 139 2.85 -10.99 15.66
C ALA A 139 2.87 -11.14 14.12
N TRP A 140 3.27 -10.10 13.39
CA TRP A 140 3.18 -10.04 11.93
C TRP A 140 4.54 -9.86 11.26
N ASP A 141 4.62 -10.21 9.98
CA ASP A 141 5.72 -9.87 9.07
C ASP A 141 5.26 -8.93 7.95
N ALA A 142 3.95 -8.95 7.63
CA ALA A 142 3.24 -7.91 6.92
C ALA A 142 1.87 -7.67 7.57
N VAL A 143 1.42 -6.41 7.63
CA VAL A 143 0.10 -6.02 8.13
C VAL A 143 -0.54 -4.98 7.22
N SER A 144 -1.76 -5.23 6.75
CA SER A 144 -2.51 -4.33 5.89
C SER A 144 -3.58 -3.55 6.64
N ALA A 145 -4.05 -2.47 6.02
CA ALA A 145 -5.18 -1.68 6.47
C ALA A 145 -6.50 -2.42 6.26
N ASN A 146 -7.48 -2.03 7.06
CA ASN A 146 -8.90 -2.29 6.87
C ASN A 146 -9.49 -1.13 6.07
N GLY A 147 -9.09 -1.05 4.80
CA GLY A 147 -9.67 -0.10 3.85
C GLY A 147 -11.16 -0.38 3.69
N TYR A 148 -11.99 0.65 3.69
CA TYR A 148 -13.44 0.50 3.61
C TYR A 148 -14.08 1.61 2.77
N PHE A 149 -15.31 1.36 2.32
CA PHE A 149 -16.18 2.38 1.77
C PHE A 149 -17.59 2.21 2.32
N MET A 150 -18.38 3.28 2.29
CA MET A 150 -19.77 3.27 2.73
C MET A 150 -20.71 3.14 1.52
N LEU A 151 -21.72 2.27 1.63
CA LEU A 151 -22.86 2.23 0.71
C LEU A 151 -24.15 2.28 1.54
N GLY A 152 -24.79 3.46 1.54
CA GLY A 152 -25.83 3.79 2.51
C GLY A 152 -25.25 3.82 3.93
N ASP A 153 -25.95 3.18 4.87
CA ASP A 153 -25.51 3.08 6.27
C ASP A 153 -24.57 1.88 6.53
N ASN A 154 -24.20 1.14 5.48
CA ASN A 154 -23.40 -0.07 5.61
C ASN A 154 -21.96 0.18 5.17
N GLU A 155 -21.04 -0.35 5.96
CA GLU A 155 -19.62 -0.39 5.67
C GLU A 155 -19.25 -1.68 4.94
N TYR A 156 -18.39 -1.55 3.93
CA TYR A 156 -17.86 -2.68 3.18
C TYR A 156 -16.34 -2.57 3.09
N TYR A 157 -15.65 -3.69 3.26
CA TYR A 157 -14.21 -3.75 3.01
C TYR A 157 -13.91 -3.42 1.54
N TYR A 158 -12.93 -2.53 1.34
CA TYR A 158 -12.40 -2.09 0.05
C TYR A 158 -11.26 -3.01 -0.40
N ASP A 159 -10.95 -3.04 -1.70
CA ASP A 159 -9.85 -3.84 -2.24
C ASP A 159 -10.02 -5.35 -2.01
N THR A 160 -11.22 -5.84 -2.29
CA THR A 160 -11.51 -7.28 -2.29
C THR A 160 -10.68 -8.02 -3.32
N LEU A 161 -10.20 -7.34 -4.37
CA LEU A 161 -9.29 -7.92 -5.36
C LEU A 161 -8.00 -8.46 -4.73
N ALA A 162 -7.41 -7.74 -3.78
CA ALA A 162 -6.20 -8.17 -3.07
C ALA A 162 -6.48 -9.12 -1.89
N PHE A 163 -7.74 -9.26 -1.45
CA PHE A 163 -8.09 -9.93 -0.19
C PHE A 163 -8.19 -11.45 -0.35
N ARG A 164 -7.45 -12.19 0.48
CA ARG A 164 -7.46 -13.66 0.52
C ARG A 164 -7.33 -14.13 1.96
N THR A 165 -8.03 -15.21 2.31
CA THR A 165 -7.90 -15.91 3.60
C THR A 165 -7.91 -17.42 3.38
N ALA A 166 -7.75 -18.21 4.46
CA ALA A 166 -7.93 -19.66 4.37
C ALA A 166 -9.36 -20.06 3.95
N GLU A 167 -10.37 -19.26 4.31
CA GLU A 167 -11.76 -19.48 3.90
C GLU A 167 -12.04 -18.96 2.47
N PHE A 168 -11.30 -17.94 2.06
CA PHE A 168 -11.45 -17.24 0.79
C PHE A 168 -10.12 -17.21 0.02
N PRO A 169 -9.67 -18.36 -0.51
CA PRO A 169 -8.39 -18.45 -1.21
C PRO A 169 -8.43 -17.85 -2.62
N ASP A 170 -9.62 -17.52 -3.11
CA ASP A 170 -9.86 -16.93 -4.43
C ASP A 170 -11.10 -16.02 -4.42
N THR A 171 -10.99 -14.82 -4.98
CA THR A 171 -12.09 -13.84 -5.09
C THR A 171 -12.74 -13.83 -6.48
N TRP A 172 -12.26 -14.67 -7.39
CA TRP A 172 -12.59 -14.67 -8.81
C TRP A 172 -13.76 -15.58 -9.20
N HIS A 173 -14.31 -16.37 -8.26
CA HIS A 173 -15.11 -17.54 -8.64
C HIS A 173 -16.60 -17.49 -8.30
N SER A 174 -17.07 -16.59 -7.43
CA SER A 174 -18.52 -16.42 -7.21
C SER A 174 -18.90 -15.09 -6.57
N ASP A 175 -20.12 -14.62 -6.84
CA ASP A 175 -20.70 -13.44 -6.18
C ASP A 175 -20.79 -13.61 -4.67
N ALA A 176 -21.04 -14.84 -4.18
CA ALA A 176 -21.03 -15.14 -2.75
C ALA A 176 -19.64 -14.96 -2.11
N GLN A 177 -18.55 -15.26 -2.83
CA GLN A 177 -17.19 -14.99 -2.35
C GLN A 177 -16.86 -13.50 -2.37
N ARG A 178 -17.37 -12.75 -3.35
CA ARG A 178 -17.25 -11.28 -3.39
C ARG A 178 -18.00 -10.62 -2.25
N ASP A 179 -19.26 -11.01 -2.01
CA ASP A 179 -20.06 -10.49 -0.90
C ASP A 179 -19.42 -10.82 0.46
N ALA A 180 -18.87 -12.02 0.60
CA ALA A 180 -18.13 -12.41 1.81
C ALA A 180 -16.78 -11.69 1.96
N ALA A 181 -16.13 -11.26 0.88
CA ALA A 181 -14.92 -10.45 0.92
C ALA A 181 -15.23 -9.00 1.33
N HIS A 182 -16.43 -8.50 1.06
CA HIS A 182 -16.90 -7.18 1.47
C HIS A 182 -17.44 -7.10 2.91
N ARG A 183 -17.08 -8.06 3.79
CA ARG A 183 -17.43 -7.99 5.22
C ARG A 183 -16.95 -6.67 5.83
N SER A 184 -17.75 -6.12 6.75
CA SER A 184 -17.24 -5.10 7.67
C SER A 184 -16.41 -5.78 8.75
N TYR A 185 -15.31 -5.14 9.13
CA TYR A 185 -14.42 -5.59 10.19
C TYR A 185 -14.42 -4.52 11.28
N ASP A 186 -14.96 -4.89 12.44
CA ASP A 186 -15.03 -4.02 13.61
C ASP A 186 -13.62 -3.76 14.16
N GLU A 187 -13.32 -2.50 14.46
CA GLU A 187 -11.99 -2.04 14.91
C GLU A 187 -11.51 -2.72 16.19
N ALA A 188 -12.43 -3.23 17.03
CA ALA A 188 -12.10 -3.95 18.25
C ALA A 188 -11.73 -5.43 18.01
N MET A 189 -11.86 -5.94 16.78
CA MET A 189 -11.46 -7.31 16.45
C MET A 189 -9.94 -7.49 16.55
N PRO A 190 -9.46 -8.70 16.90
CA PRO A 190 -8.04 -9.02 16.81
C PRO A 190 -7.56 -8.94 15.35
N LEU A 191 -6.24 -8.91 15.18
CA LEU A 191 -5.62 -9.01 13.84
C LEU A 191 -6.19 -10.22 13.09
N VAL A 192 -6.66 -9.98 11.87
CA VAL A 192 -7.28 -11.00 11.02
C VAL A 192 -6.18 -11.69 10.21
N PRO A 193 -5.96 -13.00 10.36
CA PRO A 193 -4.98 -13.72 9.55
C PRO A 193 -5.46 -13.76 8.10
N VAL A 194 -4.58 -13.35 7.18
CA VAL A 194 -4.87 -13.31 5.74
C VAL A 194 -3.79 -14.02 4.96
N ASN A 195 -4.16 -14.49 3.77
CA ASN A 195 -3.22 -14.94 2.76
C ASN A 195 -2.73 -13.75 1.90
N SER A 196 -3.56 -12.72 1.76
CA SER A 196 -3.23 -11.47 1.08
C SER A 196 -4.26 -10.40 1.47
N ALA A 197 -3.83 -9.16 1.64
CA ALA A 197 -4.70 -7.99 1.77
C ALA A 197 -3.85 -6.73 1.57
N PHE A 198 -4.45 -5.66 1.09
CA PHE A 198 -3.75 -4.37 0.96
C PHE A 198 -4.62 -3.24 1.49
N GLY A 199 -5.79 -2.97 0.89
CA GLY A 199 -6.75 -2.03 1.48
C GLY A 199 -6.21 -0.59 1.54
N GLY A 200 -5.31 -0.25 0.61
CA GLY A 200 -4.73 1.07 0.46
C GLY A 200 -3.46 1.38 1.21
N LEU A 201 -3.16 0.61 2.26
CA LEU A 201 -1.91 0.73 2.99
C LEU A 201 -1.48 -0.61 3.57
N ALA A 202 -0.21 -0.96 3.39
CA ALA A 202 0.38 -2.12 4.04
C ALA A 202 1.77 -1.83 4.57
N VAL A 203 2.05 -2.36 5.75
CA VAL A 203 3.35 -2.29 6.41
C VAL A 203 4.03 -3.65 6.32
N TYR A 204 5.25 -3.65 5.82
CA TYR A 204 6.07 -4.84 5.69
C TYR A 204 7.33 -4.68 6.54
N LYS A 205 7.80 -5.77 7.14
CA LYS A 205 9.21 -5.84 7.55
C LYS A 205 10.06 -5.76 6.30
N ARG A 206 10.99 -4.81 6.23
CA ARG A 206 11.82 -4.59 5.02
C ARG A 206 12.52 -5.88 4.60
N ARG A 207 13.08 -6.61 5.57
CA ARG A 207 13.75 -7.91 5.36
C ARG A 207 12.90 -8.92 4.60
N CYS A 208 11.58 -8.83 4.67
CA CYS A 208 10.66 -9.71 3.95
C CYS A 208 10.35 -9.17 2.56
N LEU A 209 9.95 -7.90 2.46
CA LEU A 209 9.51 -7.31 1.19
C LEU A 209 10.61 -7.34 0.11
N VAL A 210 11.86 -7.00 0.47
CA VAL A 210 12.97 -6.89 -0.49
C VAL A 210 13.41 -8.23 -1.09
N GLN A 211 12.93 -9.36 -0.58
CA GLN A 211 13.18 -10.69 -1.15
C GLN A 211 12.19 -11.05 -2.27
N CYS A 212 11.10 -10.30 -2.41
CA CYS A 212 10.00 -10.62 -3.32
C CYS A 212 9.87 -9.63 -4.48
N ARG A 213 8.98 -9.92 -5.42
CA ARG A 213 8.61 -8.99 -6.50
C ARG A 213 7.10 -9.04 -6.71
N TYR A 214 6.54 -7.93 -7.14
CA TYR A 214 5.20 -7.90 -7.70
C TYR A 214 5.19 -8.63 -9.05
N SER A 215 4.07 -9.25 -9.41
CA SER A 215 3.85 -9.83 -10.74
C SER A 215 2.38 -9.75 -11.10
N GLY A 216 2.04 -9.68 -12.38
CA GLY A 216 0.64 -9.65 -12.83
C GLY A 216 -0.03 -11.01 -13.05
N LEU A 217 0.50 -12.11 -12.50
CA LEU A 217 -0.11 -13.45 -12.63
C LEU A 217 -1.47 -13.57 -11.92
N ASP A 218 -1.70 -12.71 -10.93
CA ASP A 218 -2.96 -12.42 -10.25
C ASP A 218 -2.92 -10.91 -9.96
N CYS A 219 -3.83 -10.38 -9.12
CA CYS A 219 -3.62 -9.11 -8.45
C CYS A 219 -2.19 -9.03 -7.91
N GLU A 220 -1.49 -7.95 -8.22
CA GLU A 220 -0.06 -7.82 -7.98
C GLU A 220 0.32 -7.94 -6.50
N HIS A 221 -0.59 -7.54 -5.60
CA HIS A 221 -0.44 -7.74 -4.15
C HIS A 221 -0.57 -9.21 -3.76
N VAL A 222 -1.50 -9.97 -4.37
CA VAL A 222 -1.66 -11.41 -4.11
C VAL A 222 -0.40 -12.16 -4.54
N ALA A 223 0.14 -11.84 -5.72
CA ALA A 223 1.38 -12.43 -6.20
C ALA A 223 2.58 -12.09 -5.29
N LEU A 224 2.67 -10.85 -4.81
CA LEU A 224 3.69 -10.45 -3.83
C LEU A 224 3.56 -11.27 -2.54
N HIS A 225 2.35 -11.36 -1.98
CA HIS A 225 2.09 -12.06 -0.72
C HIS A 225 2.34 -13.56 -0.82
N HIS A 226 2.07 -14.17 -1.96
CA HIS A 226 2.43 -15.55 -2.24
C HIS A 226 3.96 -15.76 -2.15
N CYS A 227 4.77 -14.83 -2.68
CA CYS A 227 6.22 -14.87 -2.47
C CYS A 227 6.62 -14.72 -0.99
N LEU A 228 5.98 -13.81 -0.23
CA LEU A 228 6.26 -13.65 1.20
C LEU A 228 5.98 -14.94 1.99
N GLN A 229 4.91 -15.66 1.66
CA GLN A 229 4.57 -16.93 2.27
C GLN A 229 5.61 -18.03 2.02
N GLN A 230 6.27 -17.98 0.86
CA GLN A 230 7.37 -18.89 0.51
C GLN A 230 8.72 -18.45 1.11
N THR A 231 8.81 -17.22 1.60
CA THR A 231 10.02 -16.66 2.17
C THR A 231 10.16 -17.04 3.64
N ALA A 232 11.30 -17.65 4.00
CA ALA A 232 11.56 -18.12 5.36
C ALA A 232 11.42 -16.98 6.40
N GLY A 233 10.53 -17.18 7.37
CA GLY A 233 10.29 -16.21 8.45
C GLY A 233 9.51 -14.96 8.03
N CYS A 234 8.74 -15.01 6.94
CA CYS A 234 7.96 -13.88 6.41
C CYS A 234 6.48 -14.19 6.14
N ARG A 235 5.98 -15.33 6.64
CA ARG A 235 4.64 -15.88 6.33
C ARG A 235 3.50 -15.37 7.22
N ARG A 236 3.76 -14.46 8.16
CA ARG A 236 2.75 -13.95 9.09
C ARG A 236 2.10 -12.70 8.52
N LEU A 237 1.06 -12.90 7.72
CA LEU A 237 0.33 -11.83 7.05
C LEU A 237 -0.98 -11.60 7.80
N PHE A 238 -1.28 -10.35 8.11
CA PHE A 238 -2.48 -9.95 8.83
C PHE A 238 -3.12 -8.72 8.21
N MET A 239 -4.41 -8.55 8.41
CA MET A 239 -5.10 -7.26 8.30
C MET A 239 -5.36 -6.76 9.72
N ASN A 240 -5.14 -5.48 9.99
CA ASN A 240 -5.50 -4.86 11.26
C ASN A 240 -6.85 -4.14 11.13
N PRO A 241 -7.94 -4.65 11.76
CA PRO A 241 -9.25 -4.00 11.73
C PRO A 241 -9.24 -2.55 12.20
N ALA A 242 -8.38 -2.21 13.18
CA ALA A 242 -8.24 -0.85 13.70
C ALA A 242 -7.49 0.11 12.76
N MET A 243 -6.76 -0.40 11.75
CA MET A 243 -6.08 0.45 10.76
C MET A 243 -7.07 0.85 9.66
N LYS A 244 -7.96 1.79 9.98
CA LYS A 244 -9.06 2.21 9.10
C LYS A 244 -8.61 3.25 8.09
N LEU A 245 -9.08 3.08 6.86
CA LEU A 245 -8.81 3.96 5.74
C LEU A 245 -10.06 4.04 4.88
N ASN A 246 -10.59 5.25 4.67
CA ASN A 246 -11.81 5.44 3.91
C ASN A 246 -11.50 5.70 2.43
N TYR A 247 -12.00 4.81 1.57
CA TYR A 247 -12.08 5.02 0.13
C TYR A 247 -13.43 5.64 -0.21
N HIS A 248 -13.44 6.96 -0.43
CA HIS A 248 -14.57 7.66 -1.00
C HIS A 248 -14.76 7.21 -2.46
N LEU A 249 -15.56 6.15 -2.68
CA LEU A 249 -15.81 5.61 -4.02
C LEU A 249 -16.70 6.50 -4.90
N TRP A 250 -17.15 7.64 -4.37
CA TRP A 250 -18.10 8.54 -5.04
C TRP A 250 -17.84 9.98 -4.64
N ASP A 251 -17.13 10.70 -5.50
CA ASP A 251 -17.27 12.15 -5.72
C ASP A 251 -17.50 12.39 -7.22
#